data_AF-A0A7X2J1W7-F1
#
_entry.id   AF-A0A7X2J1W7-F1
#
_cell.length_a   1.000
_cell.length_b   1.000
_cell.length_c   1.000
_cell.angle_alpha   90.00
_cell.angle_beta   90.00
_cell.angle_gamma   90.00
#
_symmetry.space_group_name_H-M   'P 1'
#
loop_
_entity.id
_entity.type
_entity.pdbx_description
1 polymer ?
#
loop_
_entity_poly.entity_id
_entity_poly.type
_entity_poly.pdbx_seq_one_letter_code
_entity_poly.pdbx_strand_id
1 'polypeptide(L)'
;MEKERLKLAEYNKKGIPMLLSVILYWAAMLGMQFYINHPTTLALLYLCGTVLLFPAGYLFCRLMGINMLKRINSLTSLTGLLAAGPVFTAPIMVYIYINDPAALPFTISTITAVHFFPFAWLYKSYSYLYIPIAIILLVSASLIFLPNHQFAAVPIIMLCCNVILLAASAAELRSGTVPGTTRDLAK
;
A
#
# COMPACT_ATOMS: atom_id res chain seq x y z
N MET A 1 8.46 23.91 2.39
CA MET A 1 7.66 22.71 2.69
C MET A 1 6.67 22.31 1.58
N GLU A 2 5.67 23.11 1.19
CA GLU A 2 4.66 22.66 0.21
C GLU A 2 5.22 22.38 -1.20
N LYS A 3 5.95 23.34 -1.78
CA LYS A 3 6.62 23.16 -3.08
C LYS A 3 7.59 21.96 -3.09
N GLU A 4 8.20 21.64 -1.94
CA GLU A 4 9.08 20.49 -1.80
C GLU A 4 8.30 19.16 -1.83
N ARG A 5 7.15 19.10 -1.15
CA ARG A 5 6.24 17.94 -1.21
C ARG A 5 5.78 17.66 -2.63
N LEU A 6 5.41 18.70 -3.40
CA LEU A 6 4.98 18.54 -4.79
C LEU A 6 6.08 18.02 -5.70
N LYS A 7 7.27 18.63 -5.64
CA LYS A 7 8.44 18.16 -6.41
C LYS A 7 8.79 16.70 -6.09
N LEU A 8 8.70 16.34 -4.80
CA LEU A 8 8.95 14.97 -4.35
C LEU A 8 7.88 14.00 -4.88
N ALA A 9 6.61 14.36 -4.76
CA ALA A 9 5.48 13.57 -5.21
C ALA A 9 5.52 13.36 -6.73
N GLU A 10 5.83 14.39 -7.51
CA GLU A 10 5.96 14.32 -8.96
C GLU A 10 7.12 13.41 -9.38
N TYR A 11 8.31 13.60 -8.80
CA TYR A 11 9.49 12.78 -9.10
C TYR A 11 9.28 11.30 -8.78
N ASN A 12 8.68 11.00 -7.63
CA ASN A 12 8.37 9.62 -7.21
C ASN A 12 7.07 9.07 -7.84
N LYS A 13 6.43 9.82 -8.75
CA LYS A 13 5.12 9.48 -9.35
C LYS A 13 4.10 9.06 -8.28
N LYS A 14 3.99 9.83 -7.19
CA LYS A 14 3.15 9.57 -6.02
C LYS A 14 3.27 8.15 -5.46
N GLY A 15 4.41 7.47 -5.62
CA GLY A 15 4.59 6.11 -5.14
C GLY A 15 3.91 5.03 -5.99
N ILE A 16 3.50 5.33 -7.23
CA ILE A 16 2.95 4.35 -8.19
C ILE A 16 3.78 3.06 -8.29
N PRO A 17 5.13 3.08 -8.38
CA PRO A 17 5.92 1.86 -8.40
C PRO A 17 5.68 0.93 -7.20
N MET A 18 5.45 1.51 -6.01
CA MET A 18 5.15 0.74 -4.81
C MET A 18 3.72 0.19 -4.84
N LEU A 19 2.75 0.95 -5.36
CA LEU A 19 1.37 0.45 -5.55
C LEU A 19 1.33 -0.76 -6.50
N LEU A 20 2.14 -0.75 -7.56
CA LEU A 20 2.27 -1.90 -8.46
C LEU A 20 2.81 -3.14 -7.73
N SER A 21 3.79 -2.95 -6.84
CA SER A 21 4.30 -4.02 -5.98
C SER A 21 3.22 -4.58 -5.05
N VAL A 22 2.41 -3.72 -4.43
CA VAL A 22 1.29 -4.12 -3.58
C VAL A 22 0.24 -4.91 -4.38
N ILE A 23 -0.14 -4.45 -5.57
CA ILE A 23 -1.08 -5.17 -6.45
C ILE A 23 -0.52 -6.55 -6.82
N LEU A 24 0.76 -6.61 -7.21
CA LEU A 24 1.41 -7.88 -7.55
C LEU A 24 1.42 -8.85 -6.37
N TYR A 25 1.73 -8.36 -5.17
CA TYR A 25 1.71 -9.17 -3.94
C TYR A 25 0.31 -9.75 -3.67
N TRP A 26 -0.74 -8.91 -3.67
CA TRP A 26 -2.10 -9.40 -3.41
C TRP A 26 -2.63 -10.31 -4.51
N ALA A 27 -2.24 -10.10 -5.77
CA ALA A 27 -2.56 -10.99 -6.88
C ALA A 27 -1.90 -12.37 -6.70
N ALA A 28 -0.61 -12.38 -6.34
CA ALA A 28 0.10 -13.61 -6.05
C ALA A 28 -0.53 -14.35 -4.85
N MET A 29 -0.85 -13.65 -3.77
CA MET A 29 -1.48 -14.26 -2.59
C MET A 29 -2.88 -14.80 -2.88
N LEU A 30 -3.67 -14.09 -3.69
CA LEU A 30 -4.96 -14.58 -4.18
C LEU A 30 -4.79 -15.84 -5.03
N GLY A 31 -3.81 -15.87 -5.93
CA GLY A 31 -3.53 -17.03 -6.77
C GLY A 31 -3.06 -18.25 -5.99
N MET A 32 -2.18 -18.04 -5.00
CA MET A 32 -1.62 -19.12 -4.18
C MET A 32 -2.67 -19.90 -3.39
N GLN A 33 -3.78 -19.26 -2.99
CA GLN A 33 -4.84 -19.94 -2.23
C GLN A 33 -5.45 -21.13 -2.99
N PHE A 34 -5.45 -21.09 -4.34
CA PHE A 34 -6.02 -22.16 -5.15
C PHE A 34 -5.13 -23.41 -5.22
N TYR A 35 -3.86 -23.28 -4.84
CA TYR A 35 -2.87 -24.36 -4.86
C TYR A 35 -2.49 -24.85 -3.46
N ILE A 36 -2.71 -24.04 -2.42
CA ILE A 36 -2.27 -24.31 -1.06
C ILE A 36 -3.48 -24.43 -0.15
N ASN A 37 -3.78 -25.67 0.25
CA ASN A 37 -4.93 -25.99 1.07
C ASN A 37 -4.68 -25.80 2.58
N HIS A 38 -3.42 -25.76 3.02
CA HIS A 38 -3.09 -25.66 4.44
C HIS A 38 -3.02 -24.19 4.90
N PRO A 39 -3.90 -23.71 5.79
CA PRO A 39 -3.98 -22.30 6.17
C PRO A 39 -2.67 -21.74 6.75
N THR A 40 -1.97 -22.52 7.57
CA THR A 40 -0.68 -22.10 8.15
C THR A 40 0.40 -21.91 7.10
N THR A 41 0.47 -22.78 6.09
CA THR A 41 1.45 -22.65 5.00
C THR A 41 1.16 -21.42 4.17
N LEU A 42 -0.12 -21.17 3.87
CA LEU A 42 -0.53 -19.98 3.16
C LEU A 42 -0.22 -18.71 3.97
N ALA A 43 -0.52 -18.68 5.27
CA ALA A 43 -0.20 -17.57 6.17
C ALA A 43 1.31 -17.28 6.23
N LEU A 44 2.15 -18.32 6.22
CA LEU A 44 3.61 -18.16 6.19
C LEU A 44 4.06 -17.49 4.88
N LEU A 45 3.47 -17.85 3.74
CA LEU A 45 3.76 -17.20 2.46
C LEU A 45 3.34 -15.73 2.43
N TYR A 46 2.22 -15.39 3.07
CA TYR A 46 1.85 -13.99 3.27
C TYR A 46 2.94 -13.26 4.05
N LEU A 47 3.33 -13.79 5.21
CA LEU A 47 4.36 -13.20 6.07
C LEU A 47 5.68 -13.00 5.31
N CYS A 48 6.23 -14.06 4.70
CA CYS A 48 7.47 -13.98 3.92
C CYS A 48 7.32 -13.05 2.69
N GLY A 49 6.16 -13.07 2.03
CA GLY A 49 5.90 -12.26 0.85
C GLY A 49 5.90 -10.76 1.13
N THR A 50 5.57 -10.31 2.34
CA THR A 50 5.66 -8.88 2.70
C THR A 50 7.08 -8.32 2.57
N VAL A 51 8.11 -9.14 2.80
CA VAL A 51 9.53 -8.74 2.65
C VAL A 51 9.85 -8.41 1.19
N LEU A 52 9.17 -9.05 0.24
CA LEU A 52 9.39 -8.86 -1.20
C LEU A 52 8.72 -7.60 -1.76
N LEU A 53 7.83 -6.95 -1.00
CA LEU A 53 7.17 -5.71 -1.43
C LEU A 53 8.17 -4.62 -1.78
N PHE A 54 9.21 -4.43 -0.95
CA PHE A 54 10.20 -3.39 -1.19
C PHE A 54 11.11 -3.69 -2.40
N PRO A 55 11.74 -4.89 -2.52
CA PRO A 55 12.47 -5.27 -3.71
C PRO A 55 11.67 -5.14 -5.01
N ALA A 56 10.41 -5.58 -5.03
CA ALA A 56 9.55 -5.45 -6.20
C ALA A 56 9.21 -3.99 -6.52
N GLY A 57 8.94 -3.16 -5.50
CA GLY A 57 8.74 -1.72 -5.68
C GLY A 57 9.98 -1.02 -6.22
N TYR A 58 11.16 -1.39 -5.73
CA TYR A 58 12.44 -0.90 -6.24
C TYR A 58 12.68 -1.30 -7.70
N LEU A 59 12.32 -2.54 -8.08
CA LEU A 59 12.36 -2.98 -9.46
C LEU A 59 11.45 -2.12 -10.35
N PHE A 60 10.20 -1.88 -9.93
CA PHE A 60 9.30 -0.99 -10.67
C PHE A 60 9.83 0.45 -10.76
N CYS A 61 10.47 0.98 -9.72
CA CYS A 61 11.14 2.28 -9.78
C CYS A 61 12.20 2.29 -10.89
N ARG A 62 13.04 1.26 -10.97
CA ARG A 62 14.08 1.13 -12.00
C ARG A 62 13.48 1.04 -13.40
N LEU A 63 12.43 0.22 -13.58
CA LEU A 63 11.69 0.11 -14.84
C LEU A 63 11.07 1.44 -15.30
N MET A 64 10.70 2.30 -14.34
CA MET A 64 10.13 3.63 -14.61
C MET A 64 11.17 4.76 -14.68
N GLY A 65 12.47 4.45 -14.62
CA GLY A 65 13.55 5.45 -14.64
C GLY A 65 13.68 6.28 -13.35
N ILE A 66 13.07 5.84 -12.25
CA ILE A 66 13.09 6.53 -10.96
C ILE A 66 14.25 6.03 -10.13
N ASN A 67 15.18 6.92 -9.77
CA ASN A 67 16.19 6.63 -8.77
C ASN A 67 15.64 6.93 -7.37
N MET A 68 15.20 5.87 -6.67
CA MET A 68 14.59 5.94 -5.34
C MET A 68 15.54 6.45 -4.25
N LEU A 69 16.86 6.31 -4.45
CA LEU A 69 17.88 6.76 -3.49
C LEU A 69 18.34 8.21 -3.74
N LYS A 70 17.85 8.84 -4.81
CA LYS A 70 18.21 10.22 -5.15
C LYS A 70 17.63 11.18 -4.11
N ARG A 71 18.47 12.01 -3.51
CA ARG A 71 18.03 13.13 -2.67
C ARG A 71 17.40 14.21 -3.56
N ILE A 72 16.11 14.48 -3.37
CA ILE A 72 15.36 15.50 -4.13
C ILE A 72 15.31 16.80 -3.33
N ASN A 73 15.02 16.71 -2.03
CA ASN A 73 14.96 17.84 -1.11
C ASN A 73 15.08 17.36 0.36
N SER A 74 14.86 18.27 1.29
CA SER A 74 14.90 18.03 2.75
C SER A 74 13.96 16.92 3.23
N LEU A 75 12.87 16.65 2.50
CA LEU A 75 11.86 15.64 2.86
C LEU A 75 12.17 14.24 2.31
N THR A 76 13.22 14.07 1.51
CA THR A 76 13.55 12.74 0.96
C THR A 76 13.93 11.75 2.07
N SER A 77 14.66 12.18 3.11
CA SER A 77 14.97 11.33 4.26
C SER A 77 13.71 10.94 5.03
N LEU A 78 12.77 11.89 5.23
CA LEU A 78 11.49 11.63 5.88
C LEU A 78 10.67 10.61 5.08
N THR A 79 10.70 10.68 3.74
CA THR A 79 10.02 9.71 2.87
C THR A 79 10.54 8.30 3.08
N GLY A 80 11.87 8.15 3.18
CA GLY A 80 12.50 6.86 3.49
C GLY A 80 12.12 6.34 4.87
N LEU A 81 12.08 7.21 5.89
CA LEU A 81 11.65 6.84 7.23
C LEU A 81 10.18 6.37 7.26
N LEU A 82 9.29 7.12 6.60
CA LEU A 82 7.88 6.74 6.48
C LEU A 82 7.74 5.38 5.76
N ALA A 83 8.47 5.17 4.66
CA ALA A 83 8.49 3.91 3.91
C ALA A 83 8.99 2.72 4.73
N ALA A 84 9.95 2.94 5.65
CA ALA A 84 10.48 1.89 6.52
C ALA A 84 9.55 1.53 7.70
N GLY A 85 8.61 2.40 8.04
CA GLY A 85 7.71 2.26 9.21
C GLY A 85 7.06 0.87 9.38
N PRO A 86 6.49 0.25 8.32
CA PRO A 86 5.86 -1.07 8.44
C PRO A 86 6.78 -2.18 8.91
N VAL A 87 8.10 -2.08 8.72
CA VAL A 87 9.05 -3.11 9.18
C VAL A 87 8.96 -3.33 10.69
N PHE A 88 8.66 -2.28 11.47
CA PHE A 88 8.50 -2.37 12.92
C PHE A 88 7.24 -3.12 13.36
N THR A 89 6.31 -3.41 12.43
CA THR A 89 5.11 -4.22 12.71
C THR A 89 5.32 -5.72 12.51
N ALA A 90 6.51 -6.14 12.04
CA ALA A 90 6.84 -7.55 11.84
C ALA A 90 6.65 -8.43 13.09
N PRO A 91 7.03 -8.00 14.32
CA PRO A 91 6.78 -8.80 15.52
C PRO A 91 5.30 -9.11 15.75
N ILE A 92 4.41 -8.16 15.45
CA ILE A 92 2.96 -8.35 15.58
C ILE A 92 2.48 -9.37 14.55
N MET A 93 2.95 -9.28 13.30
CA MET A 93 2.59 -10.26 12.26
C MET A 93 3.06 -11.68 12.62
N VAL A 94 4.27 -11.83 13.18
CA VAL A 94 4.77 -13.11 13.68
C VAL A 94 3.94 -13.64 14.85
N TYR A 95 3.55 -12.77 15.79
CA TYR A 95 2.69 -13.15 16.90
C TYR A 95 1.32 -13.66 16.43
N ILE A 96 0.67 -12.94 15.51
CA ILE A 96 -0.60 -13.40 14.93
C ILE A 96 -0.39 -14.70 14.15
N TYR A 97 0.73 -14.88 13.45
CA TYR A 97 0.99 -16.12 12.70
C TYR A 97 1.05 -17.35 13.63
N ILE A 98 1.61 -17.19 14.82
CA ILE A 98 1.72 -18.27 15.80
C ILE A 98 0.35 -18.59 16.44
N ASN A 99 -0.48 -17.58 16.69
CA ASN A 99 -1.72 -17.75 17.46
C ASN A 99 -2.97 -17.94 16.59
N ASP A 100 -3.07 -17.20 15.48
CA ASP A 100 -4.17 -17.24 14.54
C ASP A 100 -3.68 -16.95 13.09
N PRO A 101 -3.14 -17.97 12.40
CA PRO A 101 -2.68 -17.82 11.02
C PRO A 101 -3.76 -17.30 10.05
N ALA A 102 -5.05 -17.54 10.33
CA ALA A 102 -6.14 -17.13 9.46
C ALA A 102 -6.40 -15.61 9.49
N ALA A 103 -5.97 -14.93 10.55
CA ALA A 103 -6.06 -13.47 10.68
C ALA A 103 -4.95 -12.72 9.93
N LEU A 104 -3.91 -13.39 9.42
CA LEU A 104 -2.79 -12.74 8.72
C LEU A 104 -3.18 -11.85 7.55
N PRO A 105 -4.06 -12.27 6.62
CA PRO A 105 -4.52 -11.39 5.54
C PRO A 105 -5.11 -10.09 6.08
N PHE A 106 -5.99 -10.19 7.09
CA PHE A 106 -6.59 -9.04 7.75
C PHE A 106 -5.52 -8.14 8.41
N THR A 107 -4.61 -8.71 9.20
CA THR A 107 -3.54 -7.96 9.87
C THR A 107 -2.65 -7.21 8.88
N ILE A 108 -2.17 -7.90 7.84
CA ILE A 108 -1.28 -7.31 6.81
C ILE A 108 -2.01 -6.22 6.02
N SER A 109 -3.27 -6.45 5.64
CA SER A 109 -4.07 -5.45 4.92
C SER A 109 -4.29 -4.19 5.74
N THR A 110 -4.55 -4.33 7.04
CA THR A 110 -4.77 -3.21 7.97
C THR A 110 -3.49 -2.40 8.16
N ILE A 111 -2.35 -3.06 8.40
CA ILE A 111 -1.03 -2.41 8.48
C ILE A 111 -0.73 -1.64 7.17
N THR A 112 -0.99 -2.27 6.03
CA THR A 112 -0.79 -1.66 4.70
C THR A 112 -1.65 -0.42 4.51
N ALA A 113 -2.94 -0.48 4.88
CA ALA A 113 -3.84 0.66 4.79
C ALA A 113 -3.41 1.80 5.70
N VAL A 114 -3.07 1.52 6.96
CA VAL A 114 -2.60 2.53 7.91
C VAL A 114 -1.32 3.22 7.40
N HIS A 115 -0.42 2.44 6.80
CA HIS A 115 0.81 2.94 6.20
C HIS A 115 0.59 3.94 5.05
N PHE A 116 -0.56 3.92 4.38
CA PHE A 116 -0.86 4.87 3.31
C PHE A 116 -1.23 6.28 3.83
N PHE A 117 -1.70 6.45 5.07
CA PHE A 117 -2.12 7.75 5.59
C PHE A 117 -1.03 8.83 5.60
N PRO A 118 0.22 8.55 6.05
CA PRO A 118 1.30 9.53 5.96
C PRO A 118 1.54 10.04 4.52
N PHE A 119 1.25 9.21 3.51
CA PHE A 119 1.38 9.58 2.11
C PHE A 119 0.23 10.46 1.59
N ALA A 120 -0.94 10.46 2.23
CA ALA A 120 -2.00 11.44 1.95
C ALA A 120 -1.49 12.86 2.19
N TRP A 121 -0.80 13.05 3.32
CA TRP A 121 -0.06 14.25 3.59
C TRP A 121 1.11 14.38 2.60
N LEU A 122 2.09 13.47 2.61
CA LEU A 122 3.33 13.67 1.85
C LEU A 122 3.09 13.98 0.35
N TYR A 123 2.17 13.26 -0.29
CA TYR A 123 1.85 13.39 -1.72
C TYR A 123 0.69 14.33 -2.04
N LYS A 124 0.06 14.95 -1.02
CA LYS A 124 -1.12 15.81 -1.21
C LYS A 124 -2.15 15.10 -2.11
N SER A 125 -2.65 13.96 -1.65
CA SER A 125 -3.54 13.12 -2.43
C SER A 125 -4.74 12.69 -1.60
N TYR A 126 -5.94 12.99 -2.09
CA TYR A 126 -7.19 12.53 -1.47
C TYR A 126 -7.35 11.02 -1.63
N SER A 127 -6.83 10.46 -2.72
CA SER A 127 -6.85 9.01 -2.95
C SER A 127 -6.16 8.25 -1.81
N TYR A 128 -5.02 8.77 -1.34
CA TYR A 128 -4.28 8.23 -0.19
C TYR A 128 -4.95 8.49 1.18
N LEU A 129 -6.05 9.25 1.23
CA LEU A 129 -6.84 9.44 2.45
C LEU A 129 -8.07 8.52 2.45
N TYR A 130 -8.91 8.61 1.41
CA TYR A 130 -10.21 7.95 1.40
C TYR A 130 -10.13 6.46 1.10
N ILE A 131 -9.22 6.03 0.22
CA ILE A 131 -9.12 4.62 -0.16
C ILE A 131 -8.58 3.76 0.99
N PRO A 132 -7.56 4.18 1.78
CA PRO A 132 -7.18 3.45 2.97
C PRO A 132 -8.27 3.32 4.03
N ILE A 133 -9.11 4.36 4.20
CA ILE A 133 -10.30 4.30 5.07
C ILE A 133 -11.26 3.22 4.55
N ALA A 134 -11.53 3.22 3.24
CA ALA A 134 -12.38 2.21 2.62
C ALA A 134 -11.81 0.80 2.79
N ILE A 135 -10.49 0.61 2.62
CA ILE A 135 -9.82 -0.68 2.88
C ILE A 135 -10.10 -1.12 4.31
N ILE A 136 -9.82 -0.28 5.32
CA ILE A 136 -10.03 -0.63 6.73
C ILE A 136 -11.48 -1.05 7.00
N LEU A 137 -12.45 -0.30 6.48
CA LEU A 137 -13.87 -0.61 6.66
C LEU A 137 -14.26 -1.92 5.98
N LEU A 138 -13.82 -2.15 4.74
CA LEU A 138 -14.16 -3.34 3.97
C LEU A 138 -13.50 -4.61 4.53
N VAL A 139 -12.23 -4.55 4.93
CA VAL A 139 -11.56 -5.71 5.54
C VAL A 139 -12.14 -6.02 6.92
N SER A 140 -12.50 -4.99 7.71
CA SER A 140 -13.20 -5.19 8.99
C SER A 140 -14.58 -5.79 8.80
N ALA A 141 -15.35 -5.34 7.80
CA ALA A 141 -16.63 -5.94 7.45
C ALA A 141 -16.44 -7.41 7.01
N SER A 142 -15.41 -7.70 6.21
CA SER A 142 -15.11 -9.07 5.79
C SER A 142 -14.81 -9.99 6.98
N LEU A 143 -14.17 -9.49 8.03
CA LEU A 143 -13.89 -10.26 9.24
C LEU A 143 -15.19 -10.66 9.97
N ILE A 144 -16.19 -9.78 9.98
CA ILE A 144 -17.49 -10.02 10.61
C ILE A 144 -18.36 -10.95 9.77
N PHE A 145 -18.47 -10.70 8.47
CA PHE A 145 -19.42 -11.41 7.60
C PHE A 145 -18.82 -12.65 6.91
N LEU A 146 -17.50 -12.71 6.74
CA LEU A 146 -16.77 -13.75 6.03
C LEU A 146 -15.53 -14.24 6.82
N PRO A 147 -15.65 -14.60 8.12
CA PRO A 147 -14.50 -14.95 8.97
C PRO A 147 -13.72 -16.16 8.47
N ASN A 148 -14.38 -17.13 7.84
CA ASN A 148 -13.74 -18.35 7.34
C ASN A 148 -13.13 -18.21 5.93
N HIS A 149 -13.29 -17.04 5.29
CA HIS A 149 -12.86 -16.80 3.91
C HIS A 149 -11.85 -15.65 3.79
N GLN A 150 -11.09 -15.35 4.85
CA GLN A 150 -10.16 -14.22 4.87
C GLN A 150 -9.06 -14.31 3.80
N PHE A 151 -8.57 -15.52 3.48
CA PHE A 151 -7.59 -15.74 2.42
C PHE A 151 -8.13 -15.49 1.00
N ALA A 152 -9.46 -15.42 0.82
CA ALA A 152 -10.10 -15.02 -0.42
C ALA A 152 -10.56 -13.56 -0.37
N ALA A 153 -11.34 -13.20 0.64
CA ALA A 153 -12.02 -11.92 0.75
C ALA A 153 -11.03 -10.75 0.83
N VAL A 154 -10.01 -10.85 1.68
CA VAL A 154 -9.07 -9.75 1.90
C VAL A 154 -8.23 -9.46 0.65
N PRO A 155 -7.61 -10.46 -0.03
CA PRO A 155 -6.89 -10.17 -1.27
C PRO A 155 -7.75 -9.57 -2.38
N ILE A 156 -9.02 -10.00 -2.52
CA ILE A 156 -9.94 -9.40 -3.50
C ILE A 156 -10.18 -7.92 -3.16
N ILE A 157 -10.51 -7.61 -1.90
CA ILE A 157 -10.71 -6.23 -1.44
C ILE A 157 -9.45 -5.41 -1.70
N MET A 158 -8.29 -5.94 -1.31
CA MET A 158 -7.01 -5.25 -1.48
C MET A 158 -6.68 -5.02 -2.94
N LEU A 159 -6.90 -5.98 -3.83
CA LEU A 159 -6.69 -5.80 -5.27
C LEU A 159 -7.60 -4.71 -5.84
N CYS A 160 -8.89 -4.79 -5.59
CA CYS A 160 -9.86 -3.81 -6.07
C CYS A 160 -9.50 -2.40 -5.59
N CYS A 161 -9.28 -2.23 -4.28
CA CYS A 161 -8.95 -0.94 -3.70
C CYS A 161 -7.59 -0.40 -4.18
N ASN A 162 -6.55 -1.24 -4.29
CA ASN A 162 -5.24 -0.78 -4.74
C ASN A 162 -5.21 -0.46 -6.24
N VAL A 163 -5.99 -1.16 -7.07
CA VAL A 163 -6.18 -0.78 -8.49
C VAL A 163 -6.88 0.57 -8.60
N ILE A 164 -7.92 0.82 -7.79
CA ILE A 164 -8.58 2.13 -7.74
C ILE A 164 -7.59 3.21 -7.24
N LEU A 165 -6.79 2.92 -6.21
CA LEU A 165 -5.77 3.84 -5.70
C LEU A 165 -4.71 4.16 -6.73
N LEU A 166 -4.25 3.16 -7.49
CA LEU A 166 -3.31 3.34 -8.60
C LEU A 166 -3.92 4.25 -9.68
N ALA A 167 -5.14 3.95 -10.12
CA ALA A 167 -5.82 4.71 -11.16
C ALA A 167 -6.07 6.17 -10.73
N ALA A 168 -6.54 6.38 -9.50
CA ALA A 168 -6.81 7.70 -8.95
C ALA A 168 -5.51 8.50 -8.75
N SER A 169 -4.45 7.89 -8.23
CA SER A 169 -3.14 8.53 -8.09
C SER A 169 -2.53 8.91 -9.45
N ALA A 170 -2.68 8.06 -10.46
CA ALA A 170 -2.25 8.35 -11.82
C ALA A 170 -3.09 9.48 -12.47
N ALA A 171 -4.40 9.51 -12.22
CA ALA A 171 -5.27 10.59 -12.70
C ALA A 171 -4.89 11.93 -12.05
N GLU A 172 -4.69 11.96 -10.73
CA GLU A 172 -4.26 13.18 -10.02
C GLU A 172 -2.88 13.68 -10.47
N LEU A 173 -1.97 12.79 -10.87
CA LEU A 173 -0.67 13.18 -11.45
C LEU A 173 -0.84 13.84 -12.81
N ARG A 174 -1.74 13.31 -13.67
CA ARG A 174 -1.97 13.84 -15.02
C ARG A 174 -2.70 15.19 -15.00
N SER A 175 -3.67 15.36 -14.11
CA SER A 175 -4.45 16.59 -14.00
C SER A 175 -3.68 17.74 -13.32
N GLY A 176 -2.55 17.44 -12.67
CA GLY A 176 -1.84 18.40 -11.82
C GLY A 176 -2.70 18.89 -10.64
N THR A 177 -3.79 18.20 -10.31
CA THR A 177 -4.67 18.57 -9.21
C THR A 177 -3.97 18.28 -7.89
N VAL A 178 -3.62 19.35 -7.20
CA VAL A 178 -3.09 19.32 -5.84
C VAL A 178 -4.17 19.92 -4.93
N PRO A 179 -4.73 19.12 -4.01
CA PRO A 179 -5.63 19.59 -2.97
C PRO A 179 -5.06 20.82 -2.24
N GLY A 180 -5.82 21.91 -2.31
CA GLY A 180 -5.51 23.15 -1.57
C GLY A 180 -4.49 24.08 -2.23
N THR A 181 -4.27 23.97 -3.55
CA THR A 181 -3.54 25.01 -4.31
C THR A 181 -4.52 25.98 -4.96
N THR A 182 -4.11 27.24 -5.15
CA THR A 182 -4.92 28.37 -5.66
C THR A 182 -5.64 28.13 -7.00
N ARG A 183 -5.34 27.03 -7.70
CA ARG A 183 -6.06 26.60 -8.91
C ARG A 183 -7.44 25.98 -8.62
N ASP A 184 -7.66 25.42 -7.43
CA ASP A 184 -8.97 24.92 -6.96
C ASP A 184 -9.91 26.04 -6.51
N LEU A 185 -9.38 27.26 -6.26
CA LEU A 185 -10.16 28.44 -5.88
C LEU A 185 -10.49 29.36 -7.07
N ALA A 186 -10.07 28.96 -8.27
CA ALA A 186 -10.26 29.71 -9.51
C ALA A 186 -11.16 28.99 -10.53
N LYS A 187 -11.83 27.92 -10.11
CA LYS A 187 -12.96 27.28 -10.79
C LYS A 187 -14.17 27.34 -9.86
#